data_AF-A0A6C0KU82-F1
#
_entry.id   AF-A0A6C0KU82-F1
#
_cell.length_a   1.000
_cell.length_b   1.000
_cell.length_c   1.000
_cell.angle_alpha   90.00
_cell.angle_beta   90.00
_cell.angle_gamma   90.00
#
_symmetry.space_group_name_H-M   'P 1'
#
loop_
_entity.id
_entity.type
_entity.pdbx_description
1 polymer ?
#
loop_
_entity_poly.entity_id
_entity_poly.type
_entity_poly.pdbx_seq_one_letter_code
_entity_poly.pdbx_strand_id
1 'polypeptide(L)'
;METYCNEKISDFDLCGTQYSIEVLTKHMHYLNKKVVLNTQHLTAHFCVRFILDMDIESGSEDSYCYDKNHILSRQKHITSEEFDEAYELYYS
;
A
#
# COMPACT_ATOMS: atom_id res chain seq x y z
N MET A 1 6.67 13.00 -27.99
CA MET A 1 7.88 12.66 -27.21
C MET A 1 7.39 12.18 -25.87
N GLU A 2 7.37 10.86 -25.67
CA GLU A 2 7.06 10.28 -24.37
C GLU A 2 8.33 10.38 -23.53
N THR A 3 8.44 11.46 -22.73
CA THR A 3 9.44 11.56 -21.68
C THR A 3 9.10 10.53 -20.63
N TYR A 4 9.64 9.32 -20.77
CA TYR A 4 9.77 8.37 -19.67
C TYR A 4 10.73 9.00 -18.65
N CYS A 5 10.20 9.87 -17.80
CA CYS A 5 10.88 10.23 -16.57
C CYS A 5 11.01 8.95 -15.75
N ASN A 6 12.21 8.38 -15.78
CA ASN A 6 12.65 7.38 -14.83
C ASN A 6 12.90 8.09 -13.48
N GLU A 7 11.89 8.77 -12.96
CA GLU A 7 11.93 9.40 -11.66
C GLU A 7 11.77 8.27 -10.64
N LYS A 8 12.91 7.79 -10.14
CA LYS A 8 12.93 6.98 -8.92
C LYS A 8 12.37 7.85 -7.81
N ILE A 9 11.17 7.50 -7.34
CA ILE A 9 10.59 8.09 -6.13
C ILE A 9 11.16 7.37 -4.91
N SER A 10 11.55 8.09 -3.87
CA SER A 10 12.04 7.47 -2.64
C SER A 10 10.98 7.53 -1.54
N ASP A 11 11.17 6.73 -0.48
CA ASP A 11 10.31 6.79 0.71
C ASP A 11 10.28 8.20 1.34
N PHE A 12 11.39 8.95 1.21
CA PHE A 12 11.46 10.33 1.69
C PHE A 12 10.55 11.26 0.87
N ASP A 13 10.47 11.06 -0.45
CA ASP A 13 9.60 11.84 -1.32
C ASP A 13 8.12 11.63 -0.99
N LEU A 14 7.74 10.40 -0.59
CA LEU A 14 6.39 10.07 -0.16
C LEU A 14 5.94 10.90 1.06
N CYS A 15 6.86 11.27 1.95
CA CYS A 15 6.52 12.10 3.12
C CYS A 15 6.17 13.55 2.73
N GLY A 16 6.68 14.05 1.61
CA GLY A 16 6.48 15.43 1.16
C GLY A 16 5.50 15.59 0.01
N THR A 17 5.24 14.51 -0.74
CA THR A 17 4.47 14.54 -1.99
C THR A 17 3.44 13.42 -2.02
N GLN A 18 2.22 13.75 -2.47
CA GLN A 18 1.19 12.77 -2.77
C GLN A 18 1.32 12.30 -4.21
N TYR A 19 1.44 10.98 -4.40
CA TYR A 19 1.51 10.37 -5.72
C TYR A 19 0.21 9.63 -6.06
N SER A 20 -0.12 9.60 -7.34
CA SER A 20 -1.25 8.82 -7.85
C SER A 20 -1.01 7.32 -7.66
N ILE A 21 -2.10 6.56 -7.49
CA ILE A 21 -2.09 5.09 -7.36
C ILE A 21 -1.30 4.42 -8.50
N GLU A 22 -1.42 4.92 -9.73
CA GLU A 22 -0.68 4.39 -10.89
C GLU A 22 0.84 4.50 -10.74
N VAL A 23 1.33 5.61 -10.19
CA VAL A 23 2.76 5.83 -9.94
C VAL A 23 3.23 4.92 -8.82
N LEU A 24 2.50 4.89 -7.70
CA LEU A 24 2.81 4.02 -6.57
C LEU A 24 2.87 2.56 -7.00
N THR A 25 1.93 2.10 -7.83
CA THR A 25 1.87 0.72 -8.35
C THR A 25 3.13 0.34 -9.11
N LYS A 26 3.69 1.23 -9.93
CA LYS A 26 4.90 0.97 -10.72
C LYS A 26 6.16 0.87 -9.85
N HIS A 27 6.19 1.57 -8.72
CA HIS A 27 7.37 1.69 -7.86
C HIS A 27 7.29 0.88 -6.56
N MET A 28 6.15 0.26 -6.29
CA MET A 28 5.89 -0.48 -5.05
C MET A 28 6.89 -1.61 -4.76
N HIS A 29 7.55 -2.15 -5.79
CA HIS A 29 8.53 -3.24 -5.66
C HIS A 29 9.77 -2.89 -4.83
N TYR A 30 10.07 -1.60 -4.63
CA TYR A 30 11.21 -1.14 -3.80
C TYR A 30 10.83 -0.13 -2.72
N LEU A 31 9.57 0.33 -2.68
CA LEU A 31 9.09 1.26 -1.68
C LEU A 31 8.69 0.54 -0.39
N ASN A 32 8.83 1.24 0.72
CA ASN A 32 8.46 0.70 2.01
C ASN A 32 6.95 0.75 2.22
N LYS A 33 6.31 -0.42 2.37
CA LYS A 33 4.86 -0.58 2.64
C LYS A 33 4.37 0.32 3.77
N LYS A 34 5.12 0.44 4.87
CA LYS A 34 4.78 1.29 6.02
C LYS A 34 4.73 2.76 5.64
N VAL A 35 5.72 3.24 4.89
CA VAL A 35 5.80 4.64 4.50
C VAL A 35 4.67 4.96 3.54
N VAL A 36 4.46 4.12 2.52
CA VAL A 36 3.34 4.26 1.57
C VAL A 36 2.00 4.30 2.32
N LEU A 37 1.74 3.36 3.23
CA LEU A 37 0.50 3.27 4.01
C LEU A 37 0.26 4.49 4.93
N ASN A 38 1.30 5.09 5.49
CA ASN A 38 1.14 6.21 6.44
C ASN A 38 1.16 7.58 5.76
N THR A 39 1.72 7.68 4.57
CA THR A 39 1.92 8.98 3.90
C THR A 39 0.95 9.19 2.75
N GLN A 40 0.52 8.15 2.04
CA GLN A 40 -0.26 8.29 0.82
C GLN A 40 -1.76 8.04 1.06
N HIS A 41 -2.59 8.62 0.21
CA HIS A 41 -4.02 8.30 0.13
C HIS A 41 -4.24 7.09 -0.81
N LEU A 42 -4.48 5.92 -0.22
CA LEU A 42 -4.55 4.64 -0.94
C LEU A 42 -5.99 4.20 -1.19
N THR A 43 -6.19 3.31 -2.17
CA THR A 43 -7.48 2.64 -2.39
C THR A 43 -7.50 1.26 -1.76
N ALA A 44 -8.69 0.73 -1.47
CA ALA A 44 -8.87 -0.63 -0.94
C ALA A 44 -8.15 -1.69 -1.78
N HIS A 45 -8.34 -1.64 -3.11
CA HIS A 45 -7.66 -2.50 -4.08
C HIS A 45 -6.14 -2.43 -3.99
N PHE A 46 -5.58 -1.23 -3.85
CA PHE A 46 -4.13 -1.08 -3.73
C PHE A 46 -3.61 -1.71 -2.44
N CYS A 47 -4.31 -1.45 -1.33
CA CYS A 47 -3.96 -2.00 -0.03
C CYS A 47 -3.99 -3.53 -0.04
N VAL A 48 -5.06 -4.16 -0.53
CA VAL A 48 -5.17 -5.62 -0.63
C VAL A 48 -4.06 -6.22 -1.49
N ARG A 49 -3.73 -5.58 -2.62
CA ARG A 49 -2.77 -6.12 -3.58
C ARG A 49 -1.31 -6.02 -3.13
N PHE A 50 -0.94 -4.94 -2.45
CA PHE A 50 0.47 -4.60 -2.21
C PHE A 50 0.86 -4.43 -0.74
N ILE A 51 -0.10 -4.10 0.13
CA ILE A 51 0.16 -3.81 1.55
C ILE A 51 -0.24 -5.00 2.41
N LEU A 52 -1.45 -5.54 2.19
CA LEU A 52 -2.00 -6.65 2.93
C LEU A 52 -1.02 -7.81 2.91
N ASP A 53 -0.67 -8.26 4.11
CA ASP A 53 0.32 -9.28 4.32
C ASP A 53 -0.29 -10.31 5.27
N MET A 54 -0.84 -11.37 4.67
CA MET A 54 -1.48 -12.49 5.38
C MET A 54 -0.49 -13.61 5.70
N ASP A 55 0.74 -13.50 5.19
CA ASP A 55 1.78 -14.50 5.36
C ASP A 55 2.57 -14.18 6.63
N ILE A 56 2.15 -14.77 7.74
CA ILE A 56 2.83 -14.65 9.03
C ILE A 56 4.06 -15.57 8.97
N GLU A 57 5.10 -15.18 8.23
CA GLU A 57 6.38 -15.88 8.27
C GLU A 57 7.07 -15.61 9.63
N SER A 58 6.82 -16.54 10.55
CA SER A 58 7.66 -17.01 11.65
C SER A 58 8.40 -15.95 12.49
N GLY A 59 7.78 -15.57 13.61
CA GLY A 59 8.46 -15.48 14.91
C GLY A 59 9.59 -14.45 15.11
N SER A 60 9.74 -13.45 14.23
CA SER A 60 10.66 -12.33 14.45
C SER A 60 9.91 -11.18 15.12
N GLU A 61 10.43 -10.60 16.20
CA GLU A 61 9.80 -9.49 16.97
C GLU A 61 9.46 -8.23 16.15
N ASP A 62 9.90 -8.14 14.89
CA ASP A 62 9.66 -7.03 13.96
C ASP A 62 8.73 -7.39 12.79
N SER A 63 8.02 -8.54 12.84
CA SER A 63 7.02 -8.88 11.82
C SER A 63 5.78 -7.98 11.97
N TYR A 64 5.83 -6.81 11.34
CA TYR A 64 4.66 -5.94 11.18
C TYR A 64 3.59 -6.69 10.39
N CYS A 65 2.58 -7.18 11.09
CA CYS A 65 1.40 -7.75 10.48
C CYS A 65 0.59 -6.61 9.82
N TYR A 66 0.54 -6.58 8.50
CA TYR A 66 -0.30 -5.65 7.75
C TYR A 66 -1.68 -6.27 7.55
N ASP A 67 -2.40 -6.50 8.66
CA ASP A 67 -3.76 -7.02 8.63
C ASP A 67 -4.77 -5.93 8.24
N LYS A 68 -5.98 -6.37 7.90
CA LYS A 68 -7.11 -5.49 7.56
C LYS A 68 -7.32 -4.37 8.58
N ASN A 69 -7.37 -4.68 9.88
CA ASN A 69 -7.60 -3.66 10.91
C ASN A 69 -6.45 -2.66 10.98
N HIS A 70 -5.21 -3.12 10.86
CA HIS A 70 -4.06 -2.24 10.79
C HIS A 70 -4.17 -1.26 9.63
N ILE A 71 -4.49 -1.76 8.44
CA ILE A 71 -4.64 -0.93 7.23
C ILE A 71 -5.78 0.09 7.40
N LEU A 72 -6.97 -0.36 7.80
CA LEU A 72 -8.14 0.50 8.00
C LEU A 72 -7.91 1.57 9.08
N SER A 73 -7.11 1.26 10.10
CA SER A 73 -6.75 2.25 11.13
C SER A 73 -5.93 3.43 10.59
N ARG A 74 -5.14 3.18 9.52
CA ARG A 74 -4.31 4.18 8.83
C ARG A 74 -5.06 4.87 7.70
N GLN A 75 -5.87 4.11 6.96
CA GLN A 75 -6.62 4.57 5.80
C GLN A 75 -8.11 4.68 6.15
N LYS A 76 -8.45 5.61 7.05
CA LYS A 76 -9.79 5.73 7.66
C LYS A 76 -10.91 6.07 6.67
N HIS A 77 -10.57 6.51 5.46
CA HIS A 77 -11.55 6.75 4.39
C HIS A 77 -12.01 5.47 3.70
N ILE A 78 -11.27 4.38 3.84
CA ILE A 78 -11.65 3.07 3.32
C ILE A 78 -12.60 2.43 4.34
N THR A 79 -13.78 2.04 3.89
CA THR A 79 -14.72 1.27 4.72
C THR A 79 -14.32 -0.20 4.79
N SER A 80 -14.79 -0.90 5.83
CA SER A 80 -14.60 -2.35 5.91
C SER A 80 -15.20 -3.07 4.71
N GLU A 81 -16.38 -2.61 4.25
CA GLU A 81 -17.11 -3.18 3.11
C GLU A 81 -16.28 -3.04 1.83
N GLU A 82 -15.77 -1.84 1.52
CA GLU A 82 -14.89 -1.62 0.37
C GLU A 82 -13.61 -2.48 0.42
N PHE A 83 -13.08 -2.70 1.62
CA PHE A 83 -11.91 -3.56 1.79
C PHE A 83 -12.23 -5.03 1.51
N ASP A 84 -13.36 -5.52 2.03
CA ASP A 84 -13.81 -6.90 1.81
C ASP A 84 -14.12 -7.15 0.33
N GLU A 85 -14.82 -6.22 -0.33
CA GLU A 85 -15.05 -6.28 -1.77
C GLU A 85 -13.73 -6.34 -2.57
N ALA A 86 -12.76 -5.49 -2.22
CA ALA A 86 -11.45 -5.51 -2.86
C ALA A 86 -10.68 -6.81 -2.60
N TYR A 87 -10.82 -7.39 -1.41
CA TYR A 87 -10.22 -8.67 -1.03
C TYR A 87 -10.82 -9.81 -1.85
N GLU A 88 -12.14 -9.90 -1.90
CA GLU A 88 -12.85 -10.89 -2.72
C GLU A 88 -12.48 -10.78 -4.20
N LEU A 89 -12.43 -9.56 -4.75
CA LEU A 89 -12.05 -9.35 -6.16
C LEU A 89 -10.61 -9.76 -6.48
N TYR A 90 -9.69 -9.72 -5.51
CA TYR A 90 -8.28 -10.06 -5.74
C TYR A 90 -7.98 -11.56 -5.54
N TYR A 91 -8.68 -12.22 -4.61
CA TYR A 91 -8.47 -13.62 -4.26
C TYR A 91 -9.52 -14.59 -4.84
N SER A 92 -10.53 -14.09 -5.54
CA SER A 92 -11.52 -14.91 -6.28
C SER A 92 -11.00 -15.48 -7.59
#